data_AF-A0A3D1LMN7-F1
#
_entry.id   AF-A0A3D1LMN7-F1
#
_cell.length_a   1.000
_cell.length_b   1.000
_cell.length_c   1.000
_cell.angle_alpha   90.00
_cell.angle_beta   90.00
_cell.angle_gamma   90.00
#
_symmetry.space_group_name_H-M   'P 1'
#
loop_
_entity.id
_entity.type
_entity.pdbx_description
1 polymer ?
#
loop_
_entity_poly.entity_id
_entity_poly.type
_entity_poly.pdbx_seq_one_letter_code
_entity_poly.pdbx_strand_id
1 'polypeptide(L)'
;MIRIVNLSLIILFAVLLTSFTVAAKEKGLELTGSCIKALLVCYDDFKQIDSMSYEQRVLDNYKIKISENKKEYLIEYIPKLLSESEMKKINRMTIGRNIKYVVNKNTTKITKREFYK
;
A
#
# COMPACT_ATOMS: atom_id res chain seq x y z
N MET A 1 -1.54 -27.87 15.13
CA MET A 1 -0.86 -26.56 15.02
C MET A 1 -1.80 -25.61 14.28
N ILE A 2 -2.61 -24.85 15.00
CA ILE A 2 -3.66 -23.99 14.43
C ILE A 2 -3.02 -22.68 14.00
N ARG A 3 -2.98 -22.40 12.68
CA ARG A 3 -2.59 -21.09 12.17
C ARG A 3 -3.76 -20.12 12.40
N ILE A 4 -3.60 -19.24 13.39
CA ILE A 4 -4.50 -18.09 13.56
C ILE A 4 -4.25 -17.17 12.36
N VAL A 5 -5.11 -17.25 11.35
CA VAL A 5 -5.14 -16.28 10.27
C VAL A 5 -5.78 -15.03 10.84
N ASN A 6 -5.01 -13.95 10.97
CA ASN A 6 -5.44 -12.70 11.57
C ASN A 6 -6.64 -12.17 10.78
N LEU A 7 -7.82 -12.15 11.41
CA LEU A 7 -9.11 -11.81 10.78
C LEU A 7 -9.08 -10.42 10.12
N SER A 8 -8.25 -9.53 10.66
CA SER A 8 -7.96 -8.19 10.12
C SER A 8 -7.31 -8.22 8.73
N LEU A 9 -6.48 -9.24 8.44
CA LEU A 9 -5.83 -9.41 7.13
C LEU A 9 -6.82 -9.90 6.06
N ILE A 10 -7.82 -10.69 6.46
CA ILE A 10 -8.89 -11.19 5.59
C ILE A 10 -9.90 -10.06 5.27
N ILE A 11 -10.24 -9.25 6.28
CA ILE A 11 -11.10 -8.07 6.09
C ILE A 11 -10.37 -7.02 5.24
N LEU A 12 -9.06 -6.82 5.44
CA LEU A 12 -8.22 -6.00 4.55
C LEU A 12 -8.24 -6.54 3.12
N PHE A 13 -8.18 -7.86 2.92
CA PHE A 13 -8.30 -8.52 1.61
C PHE A 13 -9.66 -8.27 0.97
N ALA A 14 -10.76 -8.36 1.72
CA ALA A 14 -12.12 -8.17 1.21
C ALA A 14 -12.46 -6.70 0.90
N VAL A 15 -11.98 -5.75 1.72
CA VAL A 15 -12.18 -4.30 1.51
C VAL A 15 -11.27 -3.78 0.39
N LEU A 16 -10.03 -4.29 0.30
CA LEU A 16 -9.16 -4.04 -0.85
C LEU A 16 -9.78 -4.62 -2.13
N LEU A 17 -10.23 -5.89 -2.15
CA LEU A 17 -10.82 -6.47 -3.36
C LEU A 17 -12.07 -5.73 -3.82
N THR A 18 -12.99 -5.38 -2.92
CA THR A 18 -14.27 -4.74 -3.32
C THR A 18 -14.08 -3.31 -3.79
N SER A 19 -13.20 -2.54 -3.15
CA SER A 19 -12.92 -1.15 -3.58
C SER A 19 -11.98 -1.07 -4.78
N PHE A 20 -11.05 -2.03 -4.93
CA PHE A 20 -10.13 -2.07 -6.07
C PHE A 20 -10.72 -2.71 -7.32
N THR A 21 -11.56 -3.74 -7.22
CA THR A 21 -12.13 -4.37 -8.44
C THR A 21 -12.99 -3.38 -9.23
N VAL A 22 -13.67 -2.46 -8.56
CA VAL A 22 -14.45 -1.40 -9.21
C VAL A 22 -13.53 -0.39 -9.92
N ALA A 23 -12.47 0.09 -9.25
CA ALA A 23 -11.55 1.07 -9.84
C ALA A 23 -10.56 0.50 -10.88
N ALA A 24 -10.19 -0.78 -10.75
CA ALA A 24 -9.27 -1.48 -11.64
C ALA A 24 -9.95 -1.87 -12.96
N LYS A 25 -11.25 -2.19 -12.92
CA LYS A 25 -12.06 -2.50 -14.11
C LYS A 25 -12.26 -1.28 -15.02
N GLU A 26 -12.37 -0.07 -14.47
CA GLU A 26 -12.44 1.18 -15.25
C GLU A 26 -11.11 1.57 -15.92
N LYS A 27 -9.98 0.99 -15.49
CA LYS A 27 -8.63 1.27 -16.07
C LYS A 27 -7.96 0.06 -16.72
N GLY A 28 -8.66 -1.06 -16.91
CA GLY A 28 -8.12 -2.26 -17.55
C GLY A 28 -7.00 -2.95 -16.75
N LEU A 29 -6.91 -2.73 -15.44
CA LEU A 29 -5.92 -3.38 -14.59
C LEU A 29 -6.51 -4.70 -14.06
N GLU A 30 -6.08 -5.83 -14.60
CA GLU A 30 -6.37 -7.13 -13.98
C GLU A 30 -5.44 -7.31 -12.77
N LEU A 31 -6.03 -7.40 -11.57
CA LEU A 31 -5.30 -7.76 -10.35
C LEU A 31 -4.90 -9.24 -10.41
N THR A 32 -3.84 -9.52 -11.14
CA THR A 32 -3.25 -10.86 -11.23
C THR A 32 -2.61 -11.26 -9.89
N GLY A 33 -2.50 -12.57 -9.63
CA GLY A 33 -1.84 -13.06 -8.41
C GLY A 33 -0.41 -12.54 -8.22
N SER A 34 0.30 -12.24 -9.32
CA SER A 34 1.63 -11.62 -9.29
C SER A 34 1.62 -10.17 -8.80
N CYS A 35 0.60 -9.39 -9.18
CA CYS A 35 0.41 -8.03 -8.68
C CYS A 35 0.14 -8.02 -7.16
N ILE A 36 -0.65 -8.97 -6.67
CA ILE A 36 -0.92 -9.13 -5.23
C ILE A 36 0.37 -9.46 -4.47
N LYS A 37 1.19 -10.37 -5.00
CA LYS A 37 2.49 -10.70 -4.40
C LYS A 37 3.41 -9.47 -4.32
N ALA A 38 3.47 -8.66 -5.38
CA ALA A 38 4.25 -7.42 -5.37
C ALA A 38 3.76 -6.44 -4.28
N LEU A 39 2.44 -6.31 -4.12
CA LEU A 39 1.84 -5.48 -3.06
C LEU A 39 2.20 -5.97 -1.66
N LEU A 40 2.19 -7.28 -1.42
CA LEU A 40 2.55 -7.86 -0.12
C LEU A 40 4.02 -7.58 0.22
N VAL A 41 4.94 -7.73 -0.74
CA VAL A 41 6.35 -7.43 -0.53
C VAL A 41 6.55 -5.94 -0.16
N CYS A 42 5.85 -5.03 -0.86
CA CYS A 42 5.88 -3.60 -0.53
C CYS A 42 5.29 -3.31 0.85
N TYR A 43 4.24 -4.02 1.26
CA TYR A 43 3.62 -3.83 2.56
C TYR A 43 4.51 -4.33 3.71
N ASP A 44 5.18 -5.46 3.54
CA ASP A 44 6.13 -5.97 4.53
C ASP A 44 7.30 -5.02 4.73
N ASP A 45 7.79 -4.42 3.64
CA ASP A 45 8.82 -3.39 3.68
C ASP A 45 8.32 -2.07 4.30
N PHE A 46 7.12 -1.63 3.94
CA PHE A 46 6.49 -0.40 4.46
C PHE A 46 6.38 -0.38 6.00
N LYS A 47 6.03 -1.53 6.61
CA LYS A 47 5.94 -1.67 8.07
C LYS A 47 7.29 -1.49 8.78
N GLN A 48 8.40 -1.61 8.05
CA GLN A 48 9.76 -1.65 8.57
C GLN A 48 10.58 -0.40 8.18
N ILE A 49 9.93 0.66 7.68
CA ILE A 49 10.64 1.90 7.33
C ILE A 49 11.03 2.63 8.61
N ASP A 50 12.31 2.54 9.00
CA ASP A 50 12.83 3.12 10.25
C ASP A 50 12.65 4.64 10.35
N SER A 51 12.67 5.34 9.21
CA SER A 51 12.53 6.81 9.16
C SER A 51 11.09 7.31 9.36
N MET A 52 10.14 6.43 9.70
CA MET A 52 8.73 6.77 9.90
C MET A 52 8.29 6.32 11.29
N SER A 53 7.46 7.12 11.95
CA SER A 53 6.84 6.71 13.21
C SER A 53 5.84 5.56 13.00
N TYR A 54 5.42 4.93 14.09
CA TYR A 54 4.37 3.89 14.04
C TYR A 54 3.09 4.44 13.40
N GLU A 55 2.66 5.63 13.80
CA GLU A 55 1.45 6.28 13.34
C GLU A 55 1.53 6.67 11.85
N GLN A 56 2.73 7.03 11.38
CA GLN A 56 2.99 7.26 9.96
C GLN A 56 2.99 5.97 9.14
N ARG A 57 3.14 4.79 9.76
CA ARG A 57 3.07 3.47 9.11
C ARG A 57 1.69 2.81 9.20
N VAL A 58 0.67 3.53 9.67
CA VAL A 58 -0.71 3.04 9.66
C VAL A 58 -1.25 3.07 8.23
N LEU A 59 -1.51 1.88 7.67
CA LEU A 59 -1.93 1.73 6.28
C LEU A 59 -3.25 2.46 5.96
N ASP A 60 -4.17 2.56 6.93
CA ASP A 60 -5.45 3.23 6.74
C ASP A 60 -5.30 4.73 6.43
N ASN A 61 -4.15 5.32 6.78
CA ASN A 61 -3.81 6.70 6.43
C ASN A 61 -3.37 6.85 4.97
N TYR A 62 -3.40 5.79 4.16
CA TYR A 62 -2.89 5.77 2.80
C TYR A 62 -3.92 5.34 1.77
N LYS A 63 -3.88 5.99 0.62
CA LYS A 63 -4.39 5.48 -0.64
C LYS A 63 -3.26 4.76 -1.36
N ILE A 64 -3.54 3.57 -1.86
CA ILE A 64 -2.57 2.79 -2.64
C ILE A 64 -2.93 2.92 -4.11
N LYS A 65 -1.94 3.26 -4.94
CA LYS A 65 -2.07 3.30 -6.39
C LYS A 65 -1.10 2.31 -7.01
N ILE A 66 -1.59 1.53 -7.96
CA ILE A 66 -0.81 0.53 -8.66
C ILE A 66 -0.83 0.87 -10.15
N SER A 67 0.35 0.82 -10.76
CA SER A 67 0.50 0.85 -12.21
C SER A 67 1.59 -0.14 -12.61
N GLU A 68 1.70 -0.44 -13.89
CA GLU A 68 2.68 -1.40 -14.36
C GLU A 68 3.23 -1.03 -15.73
N ASN A 69 4.45 -1.48 -16.00
CA ASN A 69 5.04 -1.48 -17.32
C ASN A 69 5.37 -2.93 -17.73
N LYS A 70 6.05 -3.14 -18.86
CA LYS A 70 6.38 -4.50 -19.34
C LYS A 70 7.18 -5.34 -18.36
N LYS A 71 8.00 -4.73 -17.49
CA LYS A 71 8.95 -5.43 -16.62
C LYS A 71 8.69 -5.25 -15.13
N GLU A 72 7.89 -4.25 -14.74
CA GLU A 72 7.80 -3.78 -13.37
C GLU A 72 6.37 -3.43 -12.96
N TYR A 73 6.09 -3.62 -11.67
CA TYR A 73 5.00 -2.98 -10.95
C TYR A 73 5.50 -1.70 -10.28
N LEU A 74 4.67 -0.67 -10.32
CA LEU A 74 4.86 0.60 -9.64
C LEU A 74 3.75 0.73 -8.60
N ILE A 75 4.13 0.72 -7.32
CA ILE A 75 3.19 0.75 -6.19
C ILE A 75 3.45 1.99 -5.37
N GLU A 76 2.48 2.90 -5.34
CA GLU A 76 2.55 4.18 -4.64
C GLU A 76 1.64 4.16 -3.41
N TYR A 77 2.20 4.51 -2.25
CA TYR A 77 1.49 4.75 -0.99
C TYR A 77 1.39 6.26 -0.83
N ILE A 78 0.17 6.79 -0.98
CA ILE A 78 -0.13 8.22 -0.96
C ILE A 78 -0.91 8.53 0.33
N PRO A 79 -0.39 9.34 1.27
CA PRO A 79 -1.11 9.72 2.46
C PRO A 79 -2.45 10.38 2.10
N LYS A 80 -3.51 9.96 2.76
CA LYS A 80 -4.83 10.60 2.64
C LYS A 80 -4.73 12.00 3.25
N LEU A 81 -5.35 12.97 2.59
CA LEU A 81 -5.56 14.27 3.20
C LEU A 81 -6.52 14.08 4.37
N LEU A 82 -6.07 14.45 5.57
CA LEU A 82 -6.91 14.43 6.75
C LEU A 82 -7.91 15.58 6.65
N SER A 83 -9.17 15.29 6.95
CA SER A 83 -10.16 16.34 7.17
C SER A 83 -9.81 17.18 8.39
N GLU A 84 -10.39 18.37 8.50
CA GLU A 84 -10.10 19.31 9.59
C GLU A 84 -10.43 18.74 10.99
N SER A 85 -11.41 17.84 11.08
CA SER A 85 -11.77 17.13 12.30
C SER A 85 -10.77 16.01 12.67
N GLU A 86 -10.19 15.34 11.66
CA GLU A 86 -9.14 14.34 11.84
C GLU A 86 -7.80 14.98 12.20
N MET A 87 -7.48 16.14 11.63
CA MET A 87 -6.30 16.94 11.99
C MET A 87 -6.32 17.44 13.44
N LYS A 88 -7.50 17.55 14.08
CA LYS A 88 -7.60 17.90 15.51
C LYS A 88 -7.30 16.71 16.42
N LYS A 89 -7.53 15.48 15.95
CA LYS A 89 -7.29 14.24 16.70
C LYS A 89 -5.87 13.70 16.48
N ILE A 90 -5.32 13.95 15.29
CA ILE A 90 -4.02 13.45 14.86
C ILE A 90 -3.05 14.63 14.93
N ASN A 91 -1.97 14.48 15.69
CA ASN A 91 -0.94 15.52 15.81
C ASN A 91 -0.48 15.93 14.39
N ARG A 92 -0.29 17.22 14.08
CA ARG A 92 0.05 17.68 12.70
C ARG A 92 1.34 17.03 12.15
N MET A 93 2.18 16.48 13.03
CA MET A 93 3.39 15.72 12.68
C MET A 93 3.13 14.32 12.09
N THR A 94 1.89 13.85 12.08
CA THR A 94 1.53 12.46 11.73
C THR A 94 1.09 12.26 10.28
N ILE A 95 1.24 13.28 9.43
CA ILE A 95 0.97 13.13 8.00
C ILE A 95 1.97 12.10 7.47
N GLY A 96 1.45 11.01 6.89
CA GLY A 96 2.28 9.97 6.29
C GLY A 96 3.21 10.54 5.22
N ARG A 97 4.16 9.73 4.75
CA ARG A 97 5.06 10.09 3.66
C ARG A 97 4.66 9.40 2.36
N ASN A 98 4.66 10.12 1.24
CA ASN A 98 4.52 9.52 -0.09
C ASN A 98 5.68 8.56 -0.36
N ILE A 99 5.35 7.30 -0.67
CA ILE A 99 6.34 6.26 -0.94
C ILE A 99 5.99 5.59 -2.26
N LYS A 100 6.99 5.40 -3.11
CA LYS A 100 6.85 4.62 -4.35
C LYS A 100 7.83 3.48 -4.38
N TYR A 101 7.31 2.32 -4.72
CA TYR A 101 8.07 1.11 -4.94
C TYR A 101 8.11 0.78 -6.43
N VAL A 102 9.28 0.35 -6.88
CA VAL A 102 9.45 -0.33 -8.16
C VAL A 102 9.72 -1.80 -7.84
N VAL A 103 8.88 -2.69 -8.37
CA VAL A 103 8.97 -4.13 -8.12
C VAL A 103 9.14 -4.84 -9.45
N ASN A 104 10.20 -5.64 -9.58
CA ASN A 104 10.42 -6.42 -10.78
C ASN A 104 9.39 -7.57 -10.90
N LYS A 105 8.71 -7.68 -12.05
CA LYS A 105 7.64 -8.67 -12.26
C LYS A 105 8.08 -10.11 -12.20
N ASN A 106 9.31 -10.41 -12.64
CA ASN A 106 9.82 -11.78 -12.70
C ASN A 106 10.28 -12.29 -11.34
N THR A 107 10.90 -11.40 -10.54
CA THR A 107 11.52 -11.78 -9.26
C THR A 107 10.68 -11.39 -8.05
N THR A 108 9.68 -10.51 -8.21
CA THR A 108 8.89 -9.91 -7.12
C THR A 108 9.75 -9.17 -6.09
N LYS A 109 10.99 -8.81 -6.43
CA LYS A 109 11.89 -8.03 -5.55
C LYS A 109 11.64 -6.54 -5.75
N ILE A 110 11.64 -5.79 -4.64
CA ILE A 110 11.71 -4.33 -4.68
C ILE A 110 13.07 -3.96 -5.24
N THR A 111 13.09 -3.32 -6.41
CA THR A 111 14.32 -2.82 -7.05
C THR A 111 14.62 -1.39 -6.67
N LYS A 112 13.59 -0.62 -6.30
CA LYS A 112 13.73 0.77 -5.87
C LYS A 112 12.64 1.17 -4.89
N ARG A 113 13.02 2.01 -3.92
CA ARG A 113 12.12 2.74 -3.02
C ARG A 113 12.42 4.22 -3.13
N GLU A 114 11.40 5.01 -3.42
CA GLU A 114 11.49 6.47 -3.53
C GLU A 114 10.56 7.11 -2.52
N PHE A 115 11.04 8.17 -1.88
CA PHE A 115 10.26 8.97 -0.96
C PHE A 115 10.07 10.36 -1.52
N TYR A 116 8.83 10.83 -1.60
CA TYR A 116 8.54 12.19 -2.04
C TYR A 116 8.24 13.10 -0.85
N LYS A 117 8.46 14.40 -1.05
CA LYS A 117 8.05 15.47 -0.14
C LYS A 117 6.67 15.97 -0.54
#